data_AF-A0A392RII9-F1
#
_entry.id   AF-A0A392RII9-F1
#
_cell.length_a   1.000
_cell.length_b   1.000
_cell.length_c   1.000
_cell.angle_alpha   90.00
_cell.angle_beta   90.00
_cell.angle_gamma   90.00
#
_symmetry.space_group_name_H-M   'P 1'
#
loop_
_entity.id
_entity.type
_entity.pdbx_description
1 polymer ?
#
loop_
_entity_poly.entity_id
_entity_poly.type
_entity_poly.pdbx_seq_one_letter_code
_entity_poly.pdbx_strand_id
1 'polypeptide(L)'
;EKFINRASPIRLNHIHSSANYPQFNMDSPTTVLDSPHVKTIKHLKRLLRYDVDDLLEQVNDFTAFAKDLQAYSWRLNNKEQRFMEAVMHFQGELASDAPFIEAVENAHSCHH
;
A
#
# COMPACT_ATOMS: atom_id res chain seq x y z
N GLU A 1 -62.55 1.90 -42.10
CA GLU A 1 -63.56 1.90 -41.01
C GLU A 1 -62.97 2.33 -39.66
N LYS A 2 -63.82 2.86 -38.77
CA LYS A 2 -63.62 2.97 -37.31
C LYS A 2 -64.06 1.66 -36.66
N PHE A 3 -63.41 1.21 -35.59
CA PHE A 3 -64.11 0.73 -34.38
C PHE A 3 -63.25 0.95 -33.13
N ILE A 4 -63.91 1.47 -32.10
CA ILE A 4 -63.45 1.87 -30.77
C ILE A 4 -63.82 0.74 -29.79
N ASN A 5 -63.08 0.57 -28.68
CA ASN A 5 -63.56 0.35 -27.29
C ASN A 5 -62.42 -0.25 -26.44
N ARG A 6 -61.73 0.50 -25.57
CA ARG A 6 -62.12 1.04 -24.24
C ARG A 6 -62.11 -0.03 -23.14
N ALA A 7 -61.13 0.05 -22.23
CA ALA A 7 -61.31 -0.18 -20.79
C ALA A 7 -60.09 0.36 -20.01
N SER A 8 -60.32 1.39 -19.18
CA SER A 8 -59.49 1.67 -18.00
C SER A 8 -60.15 1.01 -16.80
N PRO A 9 -59.40 0.63 -15.76
CA PRO A 9 -59.81 1.11 -14.45
C PRO A 9 -58.66 1.50 -13.49
N ILE A 10 -58.95 2.57 -12.75
CA ILE A 10 -58.71 2.76 -11.31
C ILE A 10 -57.34 3.27 -10.82
N ARG A 11 -57.45 4.52 -10.32
CA ARG A 11 -56.65 5.24 -9.34
C ARG A 11 -56.14 4.37 -8.19
N LEU A 12 -54.87 4.55 -7.82
CA LEU A 12 -54.44 4.42 -6.42
C LEU A 12 -53.47 5.54 -6.09
N ASN A 13 -54.02 6.58 -5.47
CA ASN A 13 -53.23 7.50 -4.66
C ASN A 13 -52.76 6.69 -3.46
N HIS A 14 -51.45 6.51 -3.29
CA HIS A 14 -50.92 6.13 -1.99
C HIS A 14 -49.69 6.95 -1.65
N ILE A 15 -49.91 7.87 -0.72
CA ILE A 15 -48.90 8.63 -0.01
C ILE A 15 -48.30 7.66 1.03
N HIS A 16 -47.05 7.25 0.85
CA HIS A 16 -46.16 6.83 1.94
C HIS A 16 -45.09 7.94 2.01
N SER A 17 -45.25 8.98 2.81
CA SER A 17 -44.95 8.99 4.26
C SER A 17 -43.78 8.10 4.65
N SER A 18 -42.61 8.74 4.75
CA SER A 18 -41.50 8.46 5.66
C SER A 18 -41.09 7.00 5.86
N ALA A 19 -40.04 6.60 5.15
CA ALA A 19 -39.01 5.76 5.73
C ALA A 19 -37.69 6.52 5.62
N ASN A 20 -37.18 6.99 6.76
CA ASN A 20 -35.80 7.40 6.93
C ASN A 20 -34.90 6.28 6.40
N TYR A 21 -34.33 6.45 5.21
CA TYR A 21 -33.14 5.69 4.86
C TYR A 21 -32.01 6.29 5.69
N PRO A 22 -31.33 5.52 6.56
CA PRO A 22 -30.08 6.00 7.12
C PRO A 22 -29.16 6.26 5.94
N GLN A 23 -28.85 7.54 5.73
CA GLN A 23 -27.76 7.99 4.88
C GLN A 23 -26.50 7.35 5.48
N PHE A 24 -26.08 6.19 4.96
CA PHE A 24 -24.74 5.71 5.22
C PHE A 24 -23.82 6.73 4.56
N ASN A 25 -23.36 7.69 5.36
CA ASN A 25 -22.18 8.47 5.08
C ASN A 25 -21.06 7.46 4.78
N MET A 26 -20.82 7.22 3.50
CA MET A 26 -19.55 6.68 3.03
C MET A 26 -18.53 7.82 2.99
N ASP A 27 -18.36 8.50 4.11
CA ASP A 27 -17.07 9.11 4.42
C ASP A 27 -16.16 7.93 4.74
N SER A 28 -15.53 7.36 3.70
CA SER A 28 -14.63 6.21 3.84
C SER A 28 -13.58 6.53 4.90
N PRO A 29 -13.62 5.93 6.11
CA PRO A 29 -12.62 6.19 7.11
C PRO A 29 -11.41 5.34 6.75
N THR A 30 -10.34 5.99 6.29
CA THR A 30 -8.95 5.50 6.46
C THR A 30 -8.57 4.13 5.89
N THR A 31 -9.26 3.57 4.90
CA THR A 31 -8.85 2.29 4.28
C THR A 31 -7.50 2.35 3.55
N VAL A 32 -7.00 3.56 3.25
CA VAL A 32 -5.67 3.78 2.68
C VAL A 32 -4.55 3.30 3.62
N LEU A 33 -4.76 3.36 4.93
CA LEU A 33 -3.72 3.04 5.93
C LEU A 33 -3.47 1.53 6.08
N ASP A 34 -4.42 0.70 5.66
CA ASP A 34 -4.38 -0.76 5.78
C ASP A 34 -3.88 -1.47 4.51
N SER A 35 -3.66 -0.72 3.43
CA SER A 35 -3.20 -1.28 2.18
C SER A 35 -1.81 -1.95 2.35
N PRO A 36 -1.61 -3.19 1.87
CA PRO A 36 -0.38 -3.95 2.08
C PRO A 36 0.90 -3.18 1.69
N HIS A 37 0.91 -2.49 0.55
CA HIS A 37 2.06 -1.70 0.11
C HIS A 37 2.34 -0.49 1.02
N VAL A 38 1.32 0.12 1.64
CA VAL A 38 1.51 1.22 2.60
C VAL A 38 2.17 0.71 3.88
N LYS A 39 1.88 -0.53 4.29
CA LYS A 39 2.58 -1.19 5.41
C LYS A 39 4.04 -1.43 5.07
N THR A 40 4.33 -1.95 3.87
CA THR A 40 5.70 -2.13 3.36
C THR A 40 6.48 -0.82 3.30
N ILE A 41 5.89 0.25 2.74
CA ILE A 41 6.52 1.59 2.68
C ILE A 41 6.83 2.12 4.08
N LYS A 42 5.91 1.95 5.04
CA LYS A 42 6.15 2.36 6.43
C LYS A 42 7.27 1.56 7.09
N HIS A 43 7.39 0.27 6.78
CA HIS A 43 8.46 -0.57 7.30
C HIS A 43 9.82 -0.14 6.75
N LEU A 44 9.93 0.04 5.43
CA LEU A 44 11.15 0.55 4.79
C LEU A 44 11.59 1.89 5.37
N LYS A 45 10.65 2.82 5.61
CA LYS A 45 10.96 4.10 6.25
C LYS A 45 11.47 3.98 7.68
N ARG A 46 11.09 2.93 8.41
CA ARG A 46 11.60 2.67 9.76
C ARG A 46 13.00 2.06 9.70
N LEU A 47 13.22 1.13 8.78
CA LEU A 47 14.54 0.55 8.55
C LEU A 47 15.57 1.63 8.19
N LEU A 48 15.21 2.52 7.26
CA LEU A 48 16.05 3.66 6.86
C LEU A 48 16.23 4.75 7.94
N ARG A 49 15.62 4.60 9.11
CA ARG A 49 15.82 5.51 10.26
C ARG A 49 16.83 4.99 11.27
N TYR A 50 17.20 3.71 11.20
CA TYR A 50 18.23 3.16 12.08
C TYR A 50 19.63 3.58 11.59
N ASP A 51 20.62 3.41 12.47
CA ASP A 51 22.02 3.60 12.12
C ASP A 51 22.46 2.55 11.09
N VAL A 52 23.59 2.83 10.42
CA VAL A 52 24.06 2.01 9.28
C VAL A 52 24.33 0.56 9.70
N ASP A 53 24.85 0.34 10.90
CA ASP A 53 25.18 -0.98 11.45
C ASP A 53 23.90 -1.82 11.66
N ASP A 54 22.87 -1.23 12.29
CA ASP A 54 21.55 -1.85 12.49
C ASP A 54 20.86 -2.17 11.15
N LEU A 55 21.10 -1.35 10.12
CA LEU A 55 20.55 -1.54 8.78
C LEU A 55 21.26 -2.66 8.02
N LEU A 56 22.58 -2.81 8.22
CA LEU A 56 23.37 -3.91 7.67
C LEU A 56 22.94 -5.26 8.27
N GLU A 57 22.73 -5.33 9.59
CA GLU A 57 22.21 -6.55 10.25
C GLU A 57 20.83 -6.97 9.70
N GLN A 58 19.99 -5.99 9.34
CA GLN A 58 18.65 -6.20 8.80
C GLN A 58 18.57 -6.19 7.26
N VAL A 59 19.69 -6.35 6.55
CA VAL A 59 19.74 -6.28 5.07
C VAL A 59 18.81 -7.29 4.38
N ASN A 60 18.61 -8.45 4.99
CA ASN A 60 17.70 -9.48 4.49
C ASN A 60 16.23 -9.06 4.57
N ASP A 61 15.83 -8.47 5.70
CA ASP A 61 14.48 -7.95 5.89
C ASP A 61 14.24 -6.76 4.98
N PHE A 62 15.20 -5.85 4.87
CA PHE A 62 15.15 -4.73 3.93
C PHE A 62 14.94 -5.22 2.48
N THR A 63 15.70 -6.24 2.07
CA THR A 63 15.59 -6.85 0.73
C THR A 63 14.22 -7.50 0.50
N ALA A 64 13.67 -8.19 1.50
CA ALA A 64 12.34 -8.79 1.42
C ALA A 64 11.27 -7.71 1.20
N PHE A 65 11.29 -6.63 1.99
CA PHE A 65 10.33 -5.53 1.85
C PHE A 65 10.49 -4.77 0.54
N ALA A 66 11.72 -4.59 0.02
CA ALA A 66 11.94 -3.96 -1.28
C ALA A 66 11.30 -4.78 -2.42
N LYS A 67 11.46 -6.10 -2.40
CA LYS A 67 10.84 -7.01 -3.37
C LYS A 67 9.31 -7.05 -3.24
N ASP A 68 8.79 -7.04 -2.01
CA ASP A 68 7.35 -6.95 -1.77
C ASP A 68 6.77 -5.64 -2.33
N LEU A 69 7.47 -4.52 -2.12
CA LEU A 69 7.06 -3.23 -2.67
C LEU A 69 7.08 -3.26 -4.21
N GLN A 70 8.08 -3.89 -4.81
CA GLN A 70 8.16 -4.08 -6.26
C GLN A 70 6.99 -4.92 -6.81
N ALA A 71 6.57 -5.97 -6.10
CA ALA A 71 5.40 -6.77 -6.46
C ALA A 71 4.10 -5.94 -6.47
N TYR A 72 4.06 -4.83 -5.72
CA TYR A 72 2.96 -3.88 -5.73
C TYR A 72 3.11 -2.72 -6.72
N SER A 73 4.11 -2.74 -7.62
CA SER A 73 4.39 -1.67 -8.59
C SER A 73 3.15 -1.17 -9.35
N TRP A 74 2.24 -2.06 -9.74
CA TRP A 74 0.99 -1.71 -10.45
C TRP A 74 -0.03 -0.93 -9.60
N ARG A 75 0.13 -0.90 -8.27
CA ARG A 75 -0.75 -0.19 -7.32
C ARG A 75 -0.17 1.12 -6.81
N LEU A 76 1.09 1.41 -7.13
CA LEU A 76 1.79 2.58 -6.61
C LEU A 76 1.38 3.83 -7.38
N ASN A 77 1.27 4.95 -6.67
CA ASN A 77 1.18 6.25 -7.32
C ASN A 77 2.58 6.75 -7.75
N ASN A 78 2.62 7.82 -8.56
CA ASN A 78 3.88 8.35 -9.12
C ASN A 78 4.97 8.67 -8.07
N LYS A 79 4.60 9.11 -6.86
CA LYS A 79 5.58 9.39 -5.80
C LYS A 79 6.09 8.11 -5.15
N GLU A 80 5.20 7.15 -4.94
CA GLU A 80 5.53 5.84 -4.39
C GLU A 80 6.37 5.01 -5.35
N GLN A 81 6.12 5.15 -6.65
CA GLN A 81 6.91 4.49 -7.68
C GLN A 81 8.35 5.01 -7.72
N ARG A 82 8.55 6.34 -7.64
CA ARG A 82 9.89 6.92 -7.50
C ARG A 82 10.58 6.50 -6.20
N PHE A 83 9.82 6.35 -5.11
CA PHE A 83 10.36 5.83 -3.86
C PHE A 83 10.81 4.37 -4.00
N MET A 84 10.00 3.52 -4.66
CA MET A 84 10.36 2.14 -4.96
C MET A 84 11.64 2.07 -5.81
N GLU A 85 11.76 2.88 -6.86
CA GLU A 85 12.96 2.93 -7.70
C GLU A 85 14.21 3.28 -6.89
N ALA A 86 14.12 4.28 -6.01
CA ALA A 86 15.22 4.66 -5.13
C ALA A 86 15.57 3.55 -4.12
N VAL A 87 14.57 2.90 -3.52
CA VAL A 87 14.77 1.77 -2.59
C VAL A 87 15.45 0.59 -3.28
N MET A 88 15.05 0.27 -4.51
CA MET A 88 15.65 -0.83 -5.29
C MET A 88 17.08 -0.53 -5.70
N HIS A 89 17.39 0.72 -6.08
CA HIS A 89 18.76 1.14 -6.34
C HIS A 89 19.64 0.97 -5.10
N PHE A 90 19.19 1.52 -3.98
CA PHE A 90 19.89 1.45 -2.72
C PHE A 90 20.06 0.01 -2.22
N GLN A 91 19.05 -0.86 -2.40
CA GLN A 91 19.16 -2.28 -2.09
C GLN A 91 20.27 -2.96 -2.90
N GLY A 92 20.40 -2.61 -4.18
CA GLY A 92 21.46 -3.14 -5.03
C GLY A 92 22.86 -2.73 -4.56
N GLU A 93 23.03 -1.47 -4.18
CA GLU A 93 24.28 -0.97 -3.59
C GLU A 93 24.59 -1.67 -2.26
N LEU A 94 23.60 -1.73 -1.36
CA LEU A 94 23.77 -2.36 -0.05
C LEU A 94 24.11 -3.86 -0.17
N ALA A 95 23.47 -4.59 -1.09
CA ALA A 95 23.76 -6.00 -1.31
C ALA A 95 25.14 -6.25 -1.93
N SER A 96 25.67 -5.29 -2.70
CA SER A 96 27.04 -5.33 -3.21
C SER A 96 28.06 -5.12 -2.10
N ASP A 97 27.79 -4.13 -1.23
CA ASP A 97 28.82 -3.59 -0.35
C ASP A 97 28.78 -4.19 1.07
N ALA A 98 27.63 -4.71 1.52
CA ALA A 98 27.49 -5.32 2.85
C ALA A 98 28.51 -6.44 3.15
N PRO A 99 28.78 -7.41 2.23
CA PRO A 99 29.78 -8.44 2.51
C PRO A 99 31.20 -7.90 2.71
N PHE A 100 31.54 -6.79 2.05
CA PHE A 100 32.83 -6.14 2.21
C PHE A 100 32.91 -5.39 3.54
N ILE A 101 31.86 -4.66 3.91
CA ILE A 101 31.79 -3.93 5.19
C ILE A 101 31.89 -4.90 6.38
N GLU A 102 31.11 -5.98 6.37
CA GLU A 102 31.15 -7.04 7.39
C GLU A 102 32.55 -7.68 7.50
N ALA A 103 33.22 -7.92 6.37
CA ALA A 103 34.56 -8.51 6.35
C ALA A 103 35.61 -7.59 7.00
N VAL A 104 35.52 -6.27 6.81
CA VAL A 104 36.41 -5.29 7.43
C VAL A 104 36.19 -5.23 8.94
N GLU A 105 34.94 -5.21 9.39
CA GLU A 105 34.61 -5.18 10.82
C GLU A 105 35.07 -6.45 11.53
N ASN A 106 34.83 -7.62 10.93
CA ASN A 106 35.24 -8.89 11.51
C ASN A 106 36.78 -9.02 11.59
N ALA A 107 37.52 -8.48 10.61
CA ALA A 107 38.97 -8.45 10.64
C ALA A 107 39.52 -7.60 11.80
N HIS A 108 38.82 -6.54 12.20
CA HIS A 108 39.17 -5.75 13.38
C HIS A 108 38.85 -6.46 14.71
N SER A 109 37.87 -7.36 14.72
CA SER A 109 37.50 -8.15 15.90
C SER A 109 38.49 -9.29 16.21
N CYS A 110 39.16 -9.83 15.20
CA CYS A 110 40.18 -10.89 15.36
C CYS A 110 41.54 -10.38 15.90
N HIS A 111 41.71 -9.07 16.09
CA HIS A 111 42.97 -8.47 16.54
C HIS A 111 43.00 -8.11 18.04
N HIS A 112 42.03 -8.55 18.84
CA HIS A 112 41.97 -8.31 20.29
C HIS A 112 42.13 -9.60 21.11
#